data_AF-A0A832H0S3-F1
#
_entry.id   AF-A0A832H0S3-F1
#
_cell.length_a   1.000
_cell.length_b   1.000
_cell.length_c   1.000
_cell.angle_alpha   90.00
_cell.angle_beta   90.00
_cell.angle_gamma   90.00
#
_symmetry.space_group_name_H-M   'P 1'
#
loop_
_entity.id
_entity.type
_entity.pdbx_description
1 polymer ?
#
loop_
_entity_poly.entity_id
_entity_poly.type
_entity_poly.pdbx_seq_one_letter_code
_entity_poly.pdbx_strand_id
1 'polypeptide(L)'
;EIAVFPSRSATLMSYELLVDGEFVWFDRADGVLVATPLGSTAYALSAGGAVVFEGARVLEVVPVNSVDPSKRPLIVPDSATVEVRDVASRYPCEAVADGGERVRVRQSVTVVKAETPVRIIKVRSKPSVREVLRDKVIGASDMPPSAKFVLKMLELKGPMSVRELVEETRLPERTVRHALAELLRRNLVRRIVNLRDARQVYYELADRCEKLF
;
A
#
# COMPACT_ATOMS: atom_id res chain seq x y z
N GLU A 1 6.26 -6.22 -8.94
CA GLU A 1 5.96 -7.64 -8.61
C GLU A 1 5.70 -8.45 -9.88
N ILE A 2 5.75 -9.78 -9.78
CA ILE A 2 5.17 -10.70 -10.77
C ILE A 2 3.82 -11.17 -10.24
N ALA A 3 2.78 -11.02 -11.05
CA ALA A 3 1.40 -11.36 -10.70
C ALA A 3 0.87 -12.45 -11.64
N VAL A 4 0.41 -13.58 -11.13
CA VAL A 4 -0.17 -14.67 -11.94
C VAL A 4 -1.67 -14.70 -11.73
N PHE A 5 -2.44 -14.49 -12.80
CA PHE A 5 -3.91 -14.43 -12.77
C PHE A 5 -4.53 -15.03 -14.04
N PRO A 6 -5.79 -15.49 -14.00
CA PRO A 6 -6.59 -15.68 -15.20
C PRO A 6 -6.79 -14.36 -15.96
N SER A 7 -6.83 -14.43 -17.29
CA SER A 7 -7.05 -13.29 -18.17
C SER A 7 -8.45 -12.68 -18.05
N ARG A 8 -9.38 -13.39 -17.40
CA ARG A 8 -10.73 -12.92 -17.10
C ARG A 8 -10.89 -12.76 -15.60
N SER A 9 -11.27 -11.56 -15.17
CA SER A 9 -11.59 -11.25 -13.77
C SER A 9 -12.69 -12.16 -13.20
N ALA A 10 -12.71 -12.30 -11.87
CA ALA A 10 -13.64 -13.16 -11.14
C ALA A 10 -13.61 -14.63 -11.60
N THR A 11 -12.41 -15.12 -11.91
CA THR A 11 -12.15 -16.52 -12.26
C THR A 11 -11.08 -17.06 -11.32
N LEU A 12 -11.30 -18.25 -10.77
CA LEU A 12 -10.29 -18.95 -9.98
C LEU A 12 -9.24 -19.63 -10.89
N MET A 13 -8.00 -19.66 -10.44
CA MET A 13 -6.96 -20.57 -10.91
C MET A 13 -6.55 -21.53 -9.78
N SER A 14 -6.05 -22.70 -10.16
CA SER A 14 -5.30 -23.59 -9.27
C SER A 14 -3.83 -23.57 -9.63
N TYR A 15 -2.96 -23.74 -8.63
CA TYR A 15 -1.52 -23.83 -8.82
C TYR A 15 -0.86 -24.57 -7.64
N GLU A 16 0.35 -25.07 -7.88
CA GLU A 16 1.29 -25.51 -6.86
C GLU A 16 2.37 -24.45 -6.65
N LEU A 17 2.72 -24.18 -5.40
CA LEU A 17 3.83 -23.31 -5.02
C LEU A 17 4.99 -24.18 -4.56
N LEU A 18 6.15 -23.98 -5.19
CA LEU A 18 7.42 -24.56 -4.75
C LEU A 18 8.42 -23.45 -4.46
N VAL A 19 9.29 -23.69 -3.49
CA VAL A 19 10.41 -22.82 -3.14
C VAL A 19 11.66 -23.68 -3.11
N ASP A 20 12.68 -23.31 -3.90
CA ASP A 20 13.92 -24.07 -4.04
C ASP A 20 13.70 -25.56 -4.41
N GLY A 21 12.67 -25.82 -5.22
CA GLY A 21 12.27 -27.17 -5.64
C GLY A 21 11.45 -27.96 -4.60
N GLU A 22 11.25 -27.42 -3.40
CA GLU A 22 10.44 -28.05 -2.35
C GLU A 22 8.98 -27.59 -2.44
N PHE A 23 8.05 -28.55 -2.40
CA PHE A 23 6.62 -28.27 -2.38
C PHE A 23 6.22 -27.55 -1.09
N VAL A 24 5.58 -26.40 -1.24
CA VAL A 24 5.05 -25.62 -0.10
C VAL A 24 3.55 -25.84 0.05
N TRP A 25 2.78 -25.58 -1.01
CA TRP A 25 1.34 -25.83 -1.00
C TRP A 25 0.73 -25.92 -2.40
N PHE A 26 -0.47 -26.49 -2.44
CA PHE A 26 -1.44 -26.31 -3.52
C PHE A 26 -2.48 -25.28 -3.08
N ASP A 27 -2.97 -24.47 -4.02
CA ASP A 27 -3.97 -23.45 -3.76
C ASP A 27 -4.97 -23.28 -4.92
N ARG A 28 -6.17 -22.80 -4.58
CA ARG A 28 -7.19 -22.31 -5.51
C ARG A 28 -7.52 -20.88 -5.13
N ALA A 29 -7.21 -19.94 -6.00
CA ALA A 29 -7.27 -18.52 -5.69
C ALA A 29 -7.61 -17.70 -6.95
N ASP A 30 -7.88 -16.41 -6.80
CA ASP A 30 -7.93 -15.52 -7.95
C ASP A 30 -6.55 -15.40 -8.62
N GLY A 31 -5.48 -15.51 -7.84
CA GLY A 31 -4.11 -15.51 -8.34
C GLY A 31 -3.06 -15.60 -7.23
N VAL A 32 -1.80 -15.37 -7.61
CA VAL A 32 -0.66 -15.30 -6.69
C VAL A 32 0.31 -14.21 -7.13
N LEU A 33 0.90 -13.51 -6.17
CA LEU A 33 1.91 -12.48 -6.37
C LEU A 33 3.25 -12.96 -5.85
N VAL A 34 4.33 -12.60 -6.55
CA VAL A 34 5.71 -12.66 -6.04
C VAL A 34 6.28 -11.26 -6.12
N ALA A 35 6.46 -10.63 -4.95
CA ALA A 35 6.87 -9.24 -4.80
C ALA A 35 8.29 -9.11 -4.26
N THR A 36 8.99 -8.10 -4.77
CA THR A 36 10.24 -7.62 -4.16
C THR A 36 9.90 -6.70 -2.97
N PRO A 37 10.88 -6.29 -2.15
CA PRO A 37 10.64 -5.33 -1.08
C PRO A 37 10.00 -4.03 -1.57
N LEU A 38 10.38 -3.56 -2.76
CA LEU A 38 9.78 -2.37 -3.38
C LEU A 38 8.31 -2.63 -3.77
N GLY A 39 8.02 -3.79 -4.36
CA GLY A 39 6.67 -4.21 -4.74
C GLY A 39 5.75 -4.58 -3.56
N SER A 40 6.31 -4.81 -2.37
CA SER A 40 5.53 -5.15 -1.17
C SER A 40 4.48 -4.08 -0.83
N THR A 41 4.74 -2.81 -1.19
CA THR A 41 3.84 -1.68 -0.94
C THR A 41 2.80 -1.43 -2.05
N ALA A 42 2.88 -2.18 -3.15
CA ALA A 42 2.03 -2.07 -4.32
C ALA A 42 0.83 -3.03 -4.22
N TYR A 43 0.64 -3.92 -5.21
CA TYR A 43 -0.51 -4.82 -5.20
C TYR A 43 -0.42 -5.84 -4.04
N ALA A 44 0.79 -6.28 -3.68
CA ALA A 44 1.03 -7.18 -2.56
C ALA A 44 0.39 -6.67 -1.26
N LEU A 45 0.57 -5.40 -0.92
CA LEU A 45 -0.07 -4.78 0.26
C LEU A 45 -1.59 -4.83 0.19
N SER A 46 -2.17 -4.54 -0.99
CA SER A 46 -3.63 -4.54 -1.18
C SER A 46 -4.21 -5.96 -1.07
N ALA A 47 -3.42 -6.98 -1.43
CA ALA A 47 -3.77 -8.39 -1.32
C ALA A 47 -3.53 -8.98 0.08
N GLY A 48 -3.12 -8.16 1.06
CA GLY A 48 -2.89 -8.58 2.44
C GLY A 48 -1.47 -9.02 2.76
N GLY A 49 -0.50 -8.73 1.88
CA GLY A 49 0.93 -8.87 2.14
C GLY A 49 1.46 -7.92 3.22
N ALA A 50 2.67 -8.19 3.69
CA ALA A 50 3.42 -7.38 4.62
C ALA A 50 4.13 -6.23 3.90
N VAL A 51 4.33 -5.11 4.60
CA VAL A 51 5.25 -4.08 4.10
C VAL A 51 6.68 -4.50 4.42
N VAL A 52 7.48 -4.64 3.37
CA VAL A 52 8.88 -5.06 3.46
C VAL A 52 9.79 -3.86 3.24
N PHE A 53 10.76 -3.68 4.12
CA PHE A 53 11.75 -2.62 3.98
C PHE A 53 12.66 -2.87 2.78
N GLU A 54 12.93 -1.83 1.98
CA GLU A 54 13.73 -1.92 0.74
C GLU A 54 15.12 -2.55 0.88
N GLY A 55 15.74 -2.48 2.07
CA GLY A 55 17.04 -3.10 2.33
C GLY A 55 16.99 -4.60 2.65
N ALA A 56 15.80 -5.17 2.81
CA ALA A 56 15.63 -6.59 3.09
C ALA A 56 15.94 -7.42 1.85
N ARG A 57 16.64 -8.54 2.03
CA ARG A 57 17.00 -9.48 0.96
C ARG A 57 16.01 -10.63 0.91
N VAL A 58 14.77 -10.31 0.59
CA VAL A 58 13.66 -11.27 0.58
C VAL A 58 12.76 -11.08 -0.64
N LEU A 59 12.07 -12.14 -1.03
CA LEU A 59 10.86 -12.09 -1.85
C LEU A 59 9.66 -12.40 -0.97
N GLU A 60 8.52 -11.84 -1.35
CA GLU A 60 7.25 -12.08 -0.69
C GLU A 60 6.28 -12.76 -1.66
N VAL A 61 5.73 -13.91 -1.28
CA VAL A 61 4.69 -14.61 -2.04
C VAL A 61 3.35 -14.35 -1.37
N VAL A 62 2.39 -13.76 -2.10
CA VAL A 62 1.07 -13.38 -1.57
C VAL A 62 -0.02 -14.09 -2.36
N PRO A 63 -0.78 -15.02 -1.75
CA PRO A 63 -1.96 -15.60 -2.40
C PRO A 63 -3.07 -14.53 -2.47
N VAL A 64 -3.75 -14.43 -3.61
CA VAL A 64 -4.79 -13.41 -3.83
C VAL A 64 -6.16 -14.05 -3.79
N ASN A 65 -6.95 -13.72 -2.76
CA ASN A 65 -8.29 -14.27 -2.52
C ASN A 65 -8.30 -15.82 -2.59
N SER A 66 -7.36 -16.46 -1.89
CA SER A 66 -7.37 -17.92 -1.74
C SER A 66 -8.68 -18.39 -1.12
N VAL A 67 -9.20 -19.52 -1.62
CA VAL A 67 -10.35 -20.21 -1.01
C VAL A 67 -9.99 -20.89 0.32
N ASP A 68 -8.68 -21.11 0.57
CA ASP A 68 -8.16 -21.66 1.80
C ASP A 68 -7.55 -20.54 2.67
N PRO A 69 -8.24 -20.09 3.73
CA PRO A 69 -7.76 -19.01 4.56
C PRO A 69 -6.56 -19.39 5.42
N SER A 70 -6.05 -20.63 5.37
CA SER A 70 -4.76 -20.97 5.98
C SER A 70 -3.58 -20.48 5.14
N LYS A 71 -3.77 -20.21 3.84
CA LYS A 71 -2.74 -19.64 2.97
C LYS A 71 -2.51 -18.19 3.36
N ARG A 72 -1.30 -17.91 3.84
CA ARG A 72 -0.85 -16.59 4.30
C ARG A 72 0.34 -16.16 3.45
N PRO A 73 0.62 -14.84 3.39
CA PRO A 73 1.85 -14.36 2.78
C PRO A 73 3.08 -15.10 3.32
N LEU A 74 3.97 -15.52 2.41
CA LEU A 74 5.19 -16.24 2.71
C LEU A 74 6.39 -15.37 2.33
N ILE A 75 7.31 -15.18 3.27
CA ILE A 75 8.56 -14.45 3.03
C ILE A 75 9.69 -15.47 2.85
N VAL A 76 10.41 -15.37 1.73
CA VAL A 76 11.54 -16.25 1.39
C VAL A 76 12.79 -15.41 1.11
N PRO A 77 14.01 -15.96 1.22
CA PRO A 77 15.23 -15.27 0.80
C PRO A 77 15.15 -14.79 -0.65
N ASP A 78 15.77 -13.65 -0.99
CA ASP A 78 15.83 -13.18 -2.39
C ASP A 78 16.74 -14.01 -3.29
N SER A 79 17.49 -14.96 -2.72
CA SER A 79 18.24 -16.00 -3.43
C SER A 79 17.39 -17.21 -3.81
N ALA A 80 16.18 -17.33 -3.25
CA ALA A 80 15.32 -18.48 -3.48
C ALA A 80 14.74 -18.47 -4.90
N THR A 81 14.49 -19.66 -5.44
CA THR A 81 13.73 -19.87 -6.66
C THR A 81 12.28 -20.14 -6.30
N VAL A 82 11.37 -19.24 -6.71
CA VAL A 82 9.93 -19.40 -6.47
C VAL A 82 9.28 -19.91 -7.74
N GLU A 83 8.64 -21.07 -7.67
CA GLU A 83 7.95 -21.69 -8.81
C GLU A 83 6.46 -21.79 -8.54
N VAL A 84 5.67 -21.27 -9.48
CA VAL A 84 4.22 -21.45 -9.56
C VAL A 84 3.97 -22.46 -10.67
N ARG A 85 3.67 -23.71 -10.30
CA ARG A 85 3.51 -24.86 -11.22
C ARG A 85 2.06 -25.28 -11.36
N ASP A 86 1.81 -26.11 -12.36
CA ASP A 86 0.50 -26.71 -12.67
C ASP A 86 -0.63 -25.68 -12.66
N VAL A 87 -0.33 -24.51 -13.25
CA VAL A 87 -1.26 -23.39 -13.37
C VAL A 87 -2.40 -23.78 -14.29
N ALA A 88 -3.61 -23.86 -13.73
CA ALA A 88 -4.81 -24.22 -14.47
C ALA A 88 -5.99 -23.32 -14.12
N SER A 89 -6.75 -22.92 -15.14
CA SER A 89 -7.99 -22.16 -15.00
C SER A 89 -8.89 -22.38 -16.22
N ARG A 90 -10.15 -21.99 -16.11
CA ARG A 90 -11.11 -21.99 -17.22
C ARG A 90 -10.69 -21.03 -18.34
N TYR A 91 -10.03 -19.93 -18.00
CA TYR A 91 -9.51 -18.95 -18.94
C TYR A 91 -7.98 -19.00 -18.95
N PRO A 92 -7.32 -18.56 -20.05
CA PRO A 92 -5.87 -18.48 -20.09
C PRO A 92 -5.31 -17.71 -18.89
N CYS A 93 -4.25 -18.21 -18.25
CA CYS A 93 -3.54 -17.47 -17.22
C CYS A 93 -2.43 -16.61 -17.83
N GLU A 94 -2.10 -15.53 -17.15
CA GLU A 94 -1.09 -14.54 -17.54
C GLU A 94 -0.23 -14.20 -16.34
N ALA A 95 1.07 -14.09 -16.59
CA ALA A 95 2.04 -13.47 -15.69
C ALA A 95 2.15 -12.00 -16.07
N VAL A 96 1.97 -11.13 -15.09
CA VAL A 96 1.99 -9.67 -15.25
C VAL A 96 3.17 -9.12 -14.46
N ALA A 97 4.13 -8.51 -15.16
CA ALA A 97 5.29 -7.89 -14.54
C ALA A 97 5.02 -6.39 -14.32
N ASP A 98 5.16 -5.95 -13.05
CA ASP A 98 5.03 -4.57 -12.61
C ASP A 98 3.75 -3.85 -13.12
N GLY A 99 2.67 -4.62 -13.32
CA GLY A 99 1.38 -4.12 -13.80
C GLY A 99 1.33 -3.75 -15.29
N GLY A 100 2.43 -3.92 -16.03
CA GLY A 100 2.54 -3.50 -17.43
C GLY A 100 2.63 -4.67 -18.41
N GLU A 101 3.76 -5.38 -18.40
CA GLU A 101 4.02 -6.47 -19.34
C GLU A 101 3.22 -7.72 -18.97
N ARG A 102 2.56 -8.35 -19.95
CA ARG A 102 1.68 -9.51 -19.73
C ARG A 102 2.13 -10.65 -20.65
N VAL A 103 2.43 -11.79 -20.06
CA VAL A 103 2.87 -13.00 -20.79
C VAL A 103 1.94 -14.15 -20.46
N ARG A 104 1.44 -14.85 -21.48
CA ARG A 104 0.57 -16.01 -21.29
C ARG A 104 1.33 -17.14 -20.61
N VAL A 105 0.79 -17.65 -19.50
CA VAL A 105 1.31 -18.81 -18.77
C VAL A 105 0.75 -20.08 -19.42
N ARG A 106 1.64 -21.04 -19.71
CA ARG A 106 1.25 -22.36 -20.24
C ARG A 106 1.13 -23.41 -19.16
N GLN A 107 2.15 -23.57 -18.32
CA GLN A 107 2.17 -24.58 -17.27
C GLN A 107 2.75 -24.03 -15.96
N SER A 108 3.84 -23.26 -16.05
CA SER A 108 4.52 -22.74 -14.87
C SER A 108 5.08 -21.33 -15.08
N VAL A 109 5.38 -20.68 -13.97
CA VAL A 109 6.13 -19.43 -13.87
C VAL A 109 7.21 -19.62 -12.83
N THR A 110 8.45 -19.31 -13.18
CA THR A 110 9.59 -19.34 -12.25
C THR A 110 10.08 -17.91 -12.04
N VAL A 111 10.16 -17.49 -10.78
CA VAL A 111 10.63 -16.17 -10.37
C VAL A 111 11.94 -16.33 -9.61
N VAL A 112 12.98 -15.70 -10.13
CA VAL A 112 14.32 -15.63 -9.53
C VAL A 112 14.80 -14.19 -9.52
N LYS A 113 15.71 -13.87 -8.62
CA LYS A 113 16.38 -12.57 -8.61
C LYS A 113 17.27 -12.43 -9.84
N ALA A 114 17.10 -11.33 -10.56
CA ALA A 114 17.96 -10.98 -11.69
C ALA A 114 19.39 -10.66 -11.22
N GLU A 115 20.38 -11.06 -12.01
CA GLU A 115 21.80 -10.80 -11.73
C GLU A 115 22.15 -9.30 -11.74
N THR A 116 21.48 -8.53 -12.60
CA THR A 116 21.73 -7.10 -12.77
C THR A 116 20.63 -6.29 -12.09
N PRO A 117 20.90 -5.63 -10.94
CA PRO A 117 19.90 -4.82 -10.27
C PRO A 117 19.69 -3.47 -10.97
N VAL A 118 18.46 -2.96 -10.91
CA VAL A 118 18.15 -1.58 -11.31
C VAL A 118 18.73 -0.61 -10.28
N ARG A 119 19.41 0.44 -10.74
CA ARG A 119 19.94 1.51 -9.87
C ARG A 119 18.99 2.70 -9.89
N ILE A 120 18.38 2.99 -8.74
CA ILE A 120 17.42 4.08 -8.57
C ILE A 120 18.08 5.21 -7.76
N ILE A 121 18.02 6.44 -8.28
CA ILE A 121 18.48 7.63 -7.55
C ILE A 121 17.34 8.12 -6.65
N LYS A 122 17.59 8.14 -5.33
CA LYS A 122 16.65 8.68 -4.35
C LYS A 122 17.02 10.10 -3.97
N VAL A 123 16.13 11.04 -4.31
CA VAL A 123 16.22 12.43 -3.84
C VAL A 123 15.76 12.46 -2.38
N ARG A 124 16.60 12.99 -1.48
CA ARG A 124 16.41 12.98 -0.01
C ARG A 124 15.17 13.76 0.49
N SER A 125 14.43 14.43 -0.39
CA SER A 125 13.32 15.33 -0.06
C SER A 125 11.93 14.70 -0.17
N LYS A 126 11.81 13.37 -0.37
CA LYS A 126 10.52 12.66 -0.40
C LYS A 126 10.41 11.68 0.75
N PRO A 127 9.19 11.40 1.24
CA PRO A 127 8.99 10.50 2.36
C PRO A 127 9.60 9.13 2.07
N SER A 128 10.39 8.65 3.03
CA SER A 128 10.84 7.28 3.15
C SER A 128 9.66 6.31 3.29
N VAL A 129 9.87 5.02 3.01
CA VAL A 129 8.87 3.96 3.28
C VAL A 129 8.37 4.00 4.74
N ARG A 130 9.18 4.52 5.67
CA ARG A 130 8.83 4.75 7.08
C ARG A 130 7.78 5.84 7.30
N GLU A 131 7.75 6.86 6.46
CA GLU A 131 6.74 7.92 6.49
C GLU A 131 5.43 7.42 5.88
N VAL A 132 5.48 6.74 4.72
CA VAL A 132 4.31 6.07 4.12
C VAL A 132 3.70 5.04 5.08
N LEU A 133 4.54 4.29 5.80
CA LEU A 133 4.10 3.38 6.85
C LEU A 133 3.52 4.11 8.06
N ARG A 134 4.08 5.25 8.48
CA ARG A 134 3.50 6.05 9.57
C ARG A 134 2.11 6.55 9.22
N ASP A 135 1.91 6.99 7.98
CA ASP A 135 0.61 7.46 7.50
C ASP A 135 -0.42 6.34 7.40
N LYS A 136 -0.01 5.17 6.90
CA LYS A 136 -0.90 4.02 6.72
C LYS A 136 -1.14 3.20 8.00
N VAL A 137 -0.15 3.09 8.88
CA VAL A 137 -0.19 2.14 10.03
C VAL A 137 -0.42 2.85 11.37
N ILE A 138 0.12 4.06 11.60
CA ILE A 138 0.22 4.64 12.95
C ILE A 138 -0.65 5.88 13.15
N GLY A 139 -0.82 6.74 12.14
CA GLY A 139 -1.54 8.00 12.33
C GLY A 139 -3.03 7.93 12.06
N ALA A 140 -3.42 7.36 10.92
CA ALA A 140 -4.78 7.44 10.43
C ALA A 140 -5.70 6.37 11.03
N SER A 141 -5.22 5.18 11.40
CA SER A 141 -6.03 4.03 11.82
C SER A 141 -6.97 4.34 12.98
N ASP A 142 -6.46 5.07 13.99
CA ASP A 142 -7.09 5.28 15.29
C ASP A 142 -7.77 6.65 15.45
N MET A 143 -7.99 7.34 14.32
CA MET A 143 -8.68 8.63 14.27
C MET A 143 -10.11 8.49 13.75
N PRO A 144 -11.07 9.31 14.24
CA PRO A 144 -12.38 9.41 13.62
C PRO A 144 -12.26 9.75 12.12
N PRO A 145 -13.12 9.18 11.23
CA PRO A 145 -13.06 9.45 9.79
C PRO A 145 -13.08 10.95 9.43
N SER A 146 -13.84 11.75 10.17
CA SER A 146 -13.90 13.21 10.00
C SER A 146 -12.56 13.90 10.29
N ALA A 147 -11.80 13.43 11.28
CA ALA A 147 -10.47 13.97 11.59
C ALA A 147 -9.47 13.64 10.48
N LYS A 148 -9.49 12.42 9.94
CA LYS A 148 -8.67 12.04 8.78
C LYS A 148 -8.96 12.92 7.57
N PHE A 149 -10.25 13.14 7.29
CA PHE A 149 -10.66 13.92 6.13
C PHE A 149 -10.29 15.40 6.25
N VAL A 150 -10.52 16.03 7.41
CA VAL A 150 -10.10 17.41 7.67
C VAL A 150 -8.58 17.57 7.56
N LEU A 151 -7.82 16.63 8.13
CA LEU A 151 -6.35 16.62 8.02
C LEU A 151 -5.91 16.55 6.55
N LYS A 152 -6.54 15.69 5.75
CA LYS A 152 -6.22 15.57 4.32
C LYS A 152 -6.56 16.82 3.52
N MET A 153 -7.64 17.52 3.88
CA MET A 153 -7.99 18.78 3.23
C MET A 153 -6.95 19.87 3.51
N LEU A 154 -6.47 19.99 4.76
CA LEU A 154 -5.40 20.92 5.12
C LEU A 154 -4.07 20.60 4.41
N GLU A 155 -3.78 19.33 4.20
CA GLU A 155 -2.61 18.88 3.43
C GLU A 155 -2.72 19.27 1.94
N LEU A 156 -3.87 19.02 1.32
CA LEU A 156 -4.06 19.24 -0.11
C LEU A 156 -4.23 20.71 -0.50
N LYS A 157 -4.85 21.52 0.39
CA LYS A 157 -5.24 22.91 0.08
C LYS A 157 -4.52 23.95 0.94
N GLY A 158 -3.70 23.52 1.90
CA GLY A 158 -2.98 24.40 2.80
C GLY A 158 -3.85 24.94 3.95
N PRO A 159 -3.42 26.04 4.60
CA PRO A 159 -4.09 26.58 5.76
C PRO A 159 -5.52 27.03 5.47
N MET A 160 -6.48 26.61 6.31
CA MET A 160 -7.89 26.93 6.14
C MET A 160 -8.57 27.28 7.47
N SER A 161 -9.55 28.16 7.38
CA SER A 161 -10.48 28.49 8.47
C SER A 161 -11.53 27.37 8.64
N VAL A 162 -12.27 27.41 9.76
CA VAL A 162 -13.39 26.48 9.99
C VAL A 162 -14.44 26.60 8.88
N ARG A 163 -14.70 27.81 8.40
CA ARG A 163 -15.70 28.08 7.35
C ARG A 163 -15.28 27.45 6.03
N GLU A 164 -14.04 27.67 5.59
CA GLU A 164 -13.50 27.06 4.38
C GLU A 164 -13.49 25.53 4.50
N LEU A 165 -13.11 24.99 5.66
CA LEU A 165 -13.18 23.54 5.91
C LEU A 165 -14.60 22.99 5.81
N VAL A 166 -15.62 23.70 6.28
CA VAL A 166 -17.04 23.29 6.14
C VAL A 166 -17.46 23.29 4.67
N GLU A 167 -17.13 24.35 3.93
CA GLU A 167 -17.47 24.48 2.51
C GLU A 167 -16.78 23.38 1.68
N GLU A 168 -15.52 23.10 2.00
CA GLU A 168 -14.68 22.15 1.27
C GLU A 168 -14.96 20.69 1.62
N THR A 169 -15.16 20.36 2.90
CA THR A 169 -15.45 18.99 3.33
C THR A 169 -16.93 18.63 3.21
N ARG A 170 -17.82 19.62 3.10
CA ARG A 170 -19.29 19.47 3.21
C ARG A 170 -19.74 18.80 4.52
N LEU A 171 -18.87 18.75 5.54
CA LEU A 171 -19.22 18.24 6.86
C LEU A 171 -19.92 19.33 7.68
N PRO A 172 -20.84 18.97 8.59
CA PRO A 172 -21.41 19.93 9.54
C PRO A 172 -20.32 20.62 10.35
N GLU A 173 -20.51 21.91 10.66
CA GLU A 173 -19.53 22.71 11.42
C GLU A 173 -19.13 22.06 12.75
N ARG A 174 -20.09 21.46 13.48
CA ARG A 174 -19.84 20.69 14.71
C ARG A 174 -18.83 19.55 14.50
N THR A 175 -18.91 18.87 13.37
CA THR A 175 -18.05 17.74 13.02
C THR A 175 -16.65 18.23 12.66
N VAL A 176 -16.54 19.35 11.93
CA VAL A 176 -15.26 20.00 11.63
C VAL A 176 -14.59 20.48 12.91
N ARG A 177 -15.33 21.11 13.83
CA ARG A 177 -14.79 21.56 15.13
C ARG A 177 -14.32 20.40 15.98
N HIS A 178 -15.07 19.29 16.04
CA HIS A 178 -14.66 18.08 16.73
C HIS A 178 -13.39 17.46 16.11
N ALA A 179 -13.33 17.38 14.78
CA ALA A 179 -12.15 16.92 14.05
C ALA A 179 -10.92 17.77 14.35
N LEU A 180 -11.03 19.10 14.27
CA LEU A 180 -9.93 20.02 14.60
C LEU A 180 -9.49 19.92 16.07
N ALA A 181 -10.42 19.73 17.02
CA ALA A 181 -10.08 19.52 18.41
C ALA A 181 -9.25 18.23 18.61
N GLU A 182 -9.63 17.14 17.95
CA GLU A 182 -8.90 15.88 18.01
C GLU A 182 -7.50 15.99 17.34
N LEU A 183 -7.40 16.69 16.21
CA LEU A 183 -6.13 16.93 15.52
C LEU A 183 -5.19 17.84 16.33
N LEU A 184 -5.73 18.87 17.00
CA LEU A 184 -4.97 19.72 17.93
C LEU A 184 -4.46 18.93 19.13
N ARG A 185 -5.30 18.08 19.73
CA ARG A 185 -4.94 17.20 20.85
C ARG A 185 -3.78 16.28 20.50
N ARG A 186 -3.74 15.79 19.26
CA ARG A 186 -2.66 14.95 18.72
C ARG A 186 -1.46 15.74 18.20
N ASN A 187 -1.48 17.07 18.28
CA ASN A 187 -0.45 17.97 17.74
C ASN A 187 -0.18 17.78 16.24
N LEU A 188 -1.20 17.44 15.46
CA LEU A 188 -1.10 17.26 14.00
C LEU A 188 -1.38 18.55 13.24
N VAL A 189 -2.18 19.45 13.84
CA VAL A 189 -2.47 20.78 13.31
C VAL A 189 -2.16 21.82 14.37
N ARG A 190 -1.86 23.05 13.94
CA ARG A 190 -1.73 24.22 14.82
C ARG A 190 -2.66 25.34 14.37
N ARG A 191 -2.99 26.23 15.31
CA ARG A 191 -3.73 27.46 15.03
C ARG A 191 -2.75 28.54 14.63
N ILE A 192 -3.02 29.20 13.51
CA ILE A 192 -2.35 30.41 13.08
C ILE A 192 -3.34 31.57 12.99
N VAL A 193 -2.83 32.76 13.26
CA VAL A 193 -3.61 34.00 13.18
C VAL A 193 -3.34 34.63 11.82
N ASN A 194 -4.39 35.04 11.12
CA ASN A 194 -4.24 35.75 9.86
C ASN A 194 -3.69 37.16 10.14
N LEU A 195 -2.52 37.50 9.59
CA LEU A 195 -1.89 38.81 9.74
C LEU A 195 -2.74 39.95 9.14
N ARG A 196 -3.67 39.64 8.22
CA ARG A 196 -4.60 40.61 7.60
C ARG A 196 -5.90 40.79 8.38
N ASP A 197 -6.33 39.79 9.14
CA ASP A 197 -7.50 39.87 10.04
C ASP A 197 -7.29 38.98 11.26
N ALA A 198 -6.81 39.57 12.36
CA ALA A 198 -6.48 38.86 13.60
C ALA A 198 -7.67 38.18 14.29
N ARG A 199 -8.91 38.44 13.83
CA ARG A 199 -10.12 37.77 14.34
C ARG A 199 -10.37 36.43 13.68
N GLN A 200 -9.70 36.15 12.56
CA GLN A 200 -9.85 34.89 11.84
C GLN A 200 -8.75 33.90 12.24
N VAL A 201 -9.18 32.75 12.74
CA VAL A 201 -8.32 31.64 13.11
C VAL A 201 -8.24 30.65 11.96
N TYR A 202 -7.04 30.44 11.47
CA TYR A 202 -6.71 29.44 10.47
C TYR A 202 -6.04 28.24 11.13
N TYR A 203 -6.21 27.08 10.52
CA TYR A 203 -5.58 25.84 10.94
C TYR A 203 -4.61 25.42 9.85
N GLU A 204 -3.42 24.99 10.24
CA GLU A 204 -2.42 24.45 9.33
C GLU A 204 -1.77 23.20 9.93
N LEU A 205 -1.07 22.44 9.10
CA LEU A 205 -0.29 21.30 9.57
C LEU A 205 0.80 21.78 10.53
N ALA A 206 0.98 21.08 11.65
CA ALA A 206 2.08 21.37 12.57
C ALA A 206 3.43 20.95 11.94
N ASP A 207 4.55 21.52 12.36
CA ASP A 207 5.89 21.14 11.85
C ASP A 207 6.25 19.66 12.15
N ARG A 208 5.53 19.02 13.09
CA ARG A 208 5.57 17.56 13.28
C ARG A 208 4.92 16.81 12.12
N CYS A 209 3.88 17.37 11.51
CA CYS A 209 3.28 16.87 10.28
C CYS A 209 4.16 17.12 9.06
N GLU A 210 4.86 18.26 8.95
CA GLU A 210 5.87 18.46 7.89
C GLU A 210 7.04 17.46 7.96
N LYS A 211 7.22 16.77 9.09
CA LYS A 211 8.20 15.68 9.29
C LYS A 211 7.55 14.29 9.38
N LEU A 212 6.22 14.22 9.20
CA LEU A 212 5.47 12.98 9.04
C LEU A 212 5.27 12.65 7.55
N PHE A 213 5.43 13.62 6.66
CA PHE A 213 5.29 13.51 5.21
C PHE A 213 6.56 13.97 4.49
#